data_AF-A0A7C7HSK9-F1
#
_entry.id   AF-A0A7C7HSK9-F1
#
_cell.length_a   1.000
_cell.length_b   1.000
_cell.length_c   1.000
_cell.angle_alpha   90.00
_cell.angle_beta   90.00
_cell.angle_gamma   90.00
#
_symmetry.space_group_name_H-M   'P 1'
#
loop_
_entity.id
_entity.type
_entity.pdbx_description
1 polymer ?
#
loop_
_entity_poly.entity_id
_entity_poly.type
_entity_poly.pdbx_seq_one_letter_code
_entity_poly.pdbx_strand_id
1 'polypeptide(L)'
;MWLGARLHEVWLQRKKFSPIGHQVAGREAEEHLTKIISAGIEGTHWRMWEGLRIPNKDGRRREVDCIVVGGEKVLMIEQKHWSGEMEIISEGGREKVIQHRRSGDKMDHGDVFGTIKLKTTILQYHHGASEFFAVEMLPFVIFSNRNLVVPDSVKAREDCWSLADILDYLPKSGGVDPSKDGLSVPHAALAATLDRLGSWDTLHHYGGQQTIGDIYSISENSGHLASLFKQHRERITKIKILADRSLWKAIIKRPTLTAELFDEEGMFEVCGVEPGGCLNYRGAGSRQRKTLEWRHIAGMELTSRIVDDEDGVPRAPTDYSKQ
;
A
#
# COMPACT_ATOMS: atom_id res chain seq x y z
N MET A 1 31.05 31.16 -12.26
CA MET A 1 30.54 30.19 -11.26
C MET A 1 29.19 29.54 -11.62
N TRP A 2 28.46 30.00 -12.65
CA TRP A 2 27.06 29.63 -12.90
C TRP A 2 26.84 28.41 -13.81
N LEU A 3 27.74 28.17 -14.78
CA LEU A 3 27.64 27.03 -15.70
C LEU A 3 27.94 25.68 -15.01
N GLY A 4 28.94 25.66 -14.12
CA GLY A 4 29.27 24.47 -13.33
C GLY A 4 28.13 24.02 -12.42
N ALA A 5 27.46 24.96 -11.74
CA ALA A 5 26.29 24.68 -10.92
C ALA A 5 25.11 24.12 -11.74
N ARG A 6 24.91 24.58 -12.97
CA ARG A 6 23.86 24.10 -13.87
C ARG A 6 24.13 22.69 -14.39
N LEU A 7 25.37 22.40 -14.77
CA LEU A 7 25.76 21.05 -15.19
C LEU A 7 25.71 20.06 -14.03
N HIS A 8 26.09 20.50 -12.83
CA HIS A 8 25.93 19.72 -11.60
C HIS A 8 24.46 19.40 -11.31
N GLU A 9 23.56 20.36 -11.49
CA GLU A 9 22.11 20.16 -11.34
C GLU A 9 21.56 19.10 -12.32
N VAL A 10 21.96 19.15 -13.60
CA VAL A 10 21.58 18.11 -14.58
C VAL A 10 22.12 16.74 -14.19
N TRP A 11 23.34 16.68 -13.66
CA TRP A 11 23.93 15.42 -13.21
C TRP A 11 23.16 14.82 -12.02
N LEU A 12 22.79 15.64 -11.04
CA LEU A 12 21.96 15.22 -9.91
C LEU A 12 20.59 14.70 -10.37
N GLN A 13 19.93 15.40 -11.31
CA GLN A 13 18.64 14.97 -11.87
C GLN A 13 18.71 13.66 -12.65
N ARG A 14 19.91 13.20 -13.07
CA ARG A 14 20.10 11.93 -13.78
C ARG A 14 20.36 10.74 -12.84
N LYS A 15 20.48 10.98 -11.53
CA LYS A 15 20.63 9.90 -10.55
C LYS A 15 19.44 8.94 -10.66
N LYS A 16 19.75 7.68 -10.94
CA LYS A 16 18.79 6.57 -10.95
C LYS A 16 18.88 5.83 -9.63
N PHE A 17 17.76 5.32 -9.16
CA PHE A 17 17.72 4.50 -7.98
C PHE A 17 17.27 3.08 -8.35
N SER A 18 18.00 2.09 -7.85
CA SER A 18 17.73 0.68 -8.13
C SER A 18 16.71 0.11 -7.13
N PRO A 19 15.76 -0.72 -7.58
CA PRO A 19 14.83 -1.40 -6.69
C PRO A 19 15.53 -2.31 -5.67
N ILE A 20 14.95 -2.44 -4.48
CA ILE A 20 15.46 -3.33 -3.42
C ILE A 20 14.84 -4.72 -3.61
N GLY A 21 15.66 -5.71 -3.98
CA GLY A 21 15.18 -7.00 -4.49
C GLY A 21 14.17 -7.76 -3.61
N HIS A 22 14.32 -7.75 -2.28
CA HIS A 22 13.36 -8.44 -1.40
C HIS A 22 11.99 -7.75 -1.33
N GLN A 23 11.96 -6.41 -1.43
CA GLN A 23 10.71 -5.65 -1.45
C GLN A 23 9.99 -5.85 -2.78
N VAL A 24 10.76 -5.89 -3.88
CA VAL A 24 10.24 -6.20 -5.21
C VAL A 24 9.62 -7.59 -5.24
N ALA A 25 10.34 -8.60 -4.77
CA ALA A 25 9.84 -9.98 -4.75
C ALA A 25 8.58 -10.15 -3.88
N GLY A 26 8.50 -9.45 -2.75
CA GLY A 26 7.29 -9.42 -1.92
C GLY A 26 6.10 -8.83 -2.67
N ARG A 27 6.29 -7.64 -3.25
CA ARG A 27 5.23 -6.96 -4.01
C ARG A 27 4.81 -7.72 -5.27
N GLU A 28 5.75 -8.28 -6.02
CA GLU A 28 5.43 -9.11 -7.19
C GLU A 28 4.60 -10.34 -6.80
N ALA A 29 4.85 -10.89 -5.61
CA ALA A 29 4.06 -12.00 -5.10
C ALA A 29 2.64 -11.56 -4.73
N GLU A 30 2.48 -10.40 -4.09
CA GLU A 30 1.18 -9.76 -3.79
C GLU A 30 0.40 -9.48 -5.09
N GLU A 31 1.03 -8.80 -6.05
CA GLU A 31 0.45 -8.51 -7.37
C GLU A 31 0.05 -9.80 -8.12
N HIS A 32 0.81 -10.89 -7.96
CA HIS A 32 0.48 -12.17 -8.58
C HIS A 32 -0.74 -12.83 -7.92
N LEU A 33 -0.82 -12.81 -6.60
CA LEU A 33 -1.99 -13.33 -5.87
C LEU A 33 -3.25 -12.54 -6.24
N THR A 34 -3.20 -11.22 -6.26
CA THR A 34 -4.36 -10.37 -6.55
C THR A 34 -4.82 -10.54 -8.00
N LYS A 35 -3.92 -10.74 -8.97
CA LYS A 35 -4.28 -11.12 -10.35
C LYS A 35 -5.03 -12.45 -10.43
N ILE A 36 -4.58 -13.46 -9.69
CA ILE A 36 -5.23 -14.77 -9.67
C ILE A 36 -6.63 -14.66 -9.07
N ILE A 37 -6.76 -13.98 -7.93
CA ILE A 37 -8.07 -13.75 -7.30
C ILE A 37 -8.99 -12.97 -8.23
N SER A 38 -8.49 -11.89 -8.84
CA SER A 38 -9.24 -11.07 -9.80
C SER A 38 -9.79 -11.89 -10.95
N ALA A 39 -8.96 -12.75 -11.54
CA ALA A 39 -9.40 -13.66 -12.60
C ALA A 39 -10.44 -14.68 -12.09
N GLY A 40 -10.27 -15.17 -10.87
CA GLY A 40 -11.20 -16.11 -10.23
C GLY A 40 -12.55 -15.50 -9.82
N ILE A 41 -12.68 -14.18 -9.76
CA ILE A 41 -13.95 -13.49 -9.47
C ILE A 41 -14.51 -12.74 -10.69
N GLU A 42 -13.83 -12.79 -11.82
CA GLU A 42 -14.21 -12.09 -13.04
C GLU A 42 -15.63 -12.51 -13.47
N GLY A 43 -16.46 -11.51 -13.79
CA GLY A 43 -17.86 -11.71 -14.15
C GLY A 43 -18.82 -11.80 -12.97
N THR A 44 -18.35 -12.03 -11.75
CA THR A 44 -19.20 -12.15 -10.55
C THR A 44 -19.47 -10.79 -9.87
N HIS A 45 -20.33 -10.76 -8.85
CA HIS A 45 -20.49 -9.58 -7.98
C HIS A 45 -19.52 -9.56 -6.80
N TRP A 46 -18.60 -10.54 -6.69
CA TRP A 46 -17.57 -10.52 -5.66
C TRP A 46 -16.62 -9.36 -5.92
N ARG A 47 -16.08 -8.80 -4.85
CA ARG A 47 -15.20 -7.63 -4.91
C ARG A 47 -13.92 -7.90 -4.15
N MET A 48 -12.82 -7.33 -4.61
CA MET A 48 -11.51 -7.46 -4.00
C MET A 48 -10.87 -6.08 -3.81
N TRP A 49 -10.15 -5.91 -2.71
CA TRP A 49 -9.32 -4.74 -2.44
C TRP A 49 -7.92 -5.19 -2.02
N GLU A 50 -6.90 -4.46 -2.49
CA GLU A 50 -5.49 -4.74 -2.23
C GLU A 50 -4.88 -3.68 -1.29
N GLY A 51 -4.06 -4.12 -0.33
CA GLY A 51 -3.23 -3.23 0.50
C GLY A 51 -4.01 -2.20 1.31
N LEU A 52 -5.26 -2.48 1.69
CA LEU A 52 -6.09 -1.52 2.41
C LEU A 52 -5.57 -1.31 3.83
N ARG A 53 -5.50 -0.05 4.24
CA ARG A 53 -5.03 0.36 5.57
C ARG A 53 -6.20 0.77 6.46
N ILE A 54 -6.57 -0.12 7.35
CA ILE A 54 -7.68 0.05 8.28
C ILE A 54 -7.24 0.97 9.44
N PRO A 55 -7.95 2.08 9.70
CA PRO A 55 -7.73 2.92 10.87
C PRO A 55 -8.05 2.17 12.17
N ASN A 56 -7.21 2.33 13.18
CA ASN A 56 -7.42 1.83 14.53
C ASN A 56 -7.52 3.01 15.52
N LYS A 57 -8.18 2.80 16.66
CA LYS A 57 -8.38 3.84 17.69
C LYS A 57 -7.10 4.45 18.24
N ASP A 58 -5.99 3.72 18.18
CA ASP A 58 -4.67 4.19 18.63
C ASP A 58 -3.99 5.13 17.62
N GLY A 59 -4.71 5.58 16.60
CA GLY A 59 -4.19 6.38 15.49
C GLY A 59 -3.28 5.59 14.54
N ARG A 60 -3.07 4.29 14.76
CA ARG A 60 -2.30 3.48 13.81
C ARG A 60 -3.22 2.97 12.73
N ARG A 61 -2.64 2.72 11.56
CA ARG A 61 -3.32 1.99 10.50
C ARG A 61 -2.70 0.61 10.36
N ARG A 62 -3.55 -0.38 10.09
CA ARG A 62 -3.14 -1.76 9.82
C ARG A 62 -3.46 -2.09 8.38
N GLU A 63 -2.42 -2.40 7.61
CA GLU A 63 -2.56 -2.87 6.24
C GLU A 63 -3.04 -4.32 6.23
N VAL A 64 -3.93 -4.67 5.31
CA VAL A 64 -4.29 -6.04 4.95
C VAL A 64 -3.94 -6.22 3.48
N ASP A 65 -3.20 -7.28 3.17
CA ASP A 65 -2.63 -7.47 1.85
C ASP A 65 -3.74 -7.65 0.80
N CYS A 66 -4.77 -8.46 1.10
CA CYS A 66 -5.94 -8.60 0.25
C CYS A 66 -7.22 -8.89 1.06
N ILE A 67 -8.32 -8.25 0.67
CA ILE A 67 -9.67 -8.49 1.21
C ILE A 67 -10.58 -8.88 0.07
N VAL A 68 -11.31 -10.00 0.20
CA VAL A 68 -12.31 -10.44 -0.79
C VAL A 68 -13.68 -10.49 -0.11
N VAL A 69 -14.66 -9.78 -0.67
CA VAL A 69 -16.04 -9.74 -0.20
C VAL A 69 -16.92 -10.44 -1.24
N GLY A 70 -17.54 -11.53 -0.81
CA GLY A 70 -18.46 -12.35 -1.61
C GLY A 70 -18.70 -13.70 -0.94
N GLY A 71 -19.63 -14.49 -1.47
CA GLY A 71 -19.95 -15.81 -0.92
C GLY A 71 -20.52 -15.74 0.50
N GLU A 72 -20.17 -16.74 1.31
CA GLU A 72 -20.62 -16.83 2.71
C GLU A 72 -19.74 -16.03 3.67
N LYS A 73 -18.44 -15.90 3.38
CA LYS A 73 -17.45 -15.29 4.28
C LYS A 73 -16.56 -14.29 3.55
N VAL A 74 -16.17 -13.24 4.26
CA VAL A 74 -15.18 -12.27 3.80
C VAL A 74 -13.79 -12.83 4.02
N LEU A 75 -13.00 -12.98 2.95
CA LEU A 75 -11.64 -13.47 3.04
C LEU A 75 -10.70 -12.34 3.45
N MET A 76 -9.93 -12.57 4.51
CA MET A 76 -8.94 -11.63 5.04
C MET A 76 -7.56 -12.26 4.89
N ILE A 77 -6.82 -11.83 3.88
CA ILE A 77 -5.67 -12.56 3.37
C ILE A 77 -4.38 -11.83 3.73
N GLU A 78 -3.47 -12.54 4.40
CA GLU A 78 -2.08 -12.13 4.58
C GLU A 78 -1.17 -13.00 3.70
N GLN A 79 -0.31 -12.39 2.91
CA GLN A 79 0.65 -13.11 2.08
C GLN A 79 2.07 -12.95 2.62
N LYS A 80 2.81 -14.07 2.67
CA LYS A 80 4.24 -14.11 2.97
C LYS A 80 5.00 -14.76 1.83
N HIS A 81 6.00 -14.04 1.30
CA HIS A 81 6.88 -14.50 0.22
C HIS A 81 8.31 -14.73 0.71
N TRP A 82 8.47 -15.56 1.74
CA TRP A 82 9.78 -15.83 2.35
C TRP A 82 10.51 -16.99 1.68
N SER A 83 11.80 -17.16 1.93
CA SER A 83 12.58 -18.32 1.43
C SER A 83 13.36 -18.97 2.57
N GLY A 84 13.80 -20.22 2.40
CA GLY A 84 14.53 -20.94 3.43
C GLY A 84 13.59 -21.86 4.18
N GLU A 85 13.66 -21.87 5.50
CA GLU A 85 12.83 -22.74 6.35
C GLU A 85 12.11 -21.89 7.38
N MET A 86 10.94 -22.34 7.82
CA MET A 86 10.24 -21.70 8.94
C MET A 86 9.88 -22.69 10.03
N GLU A 87 9.80 -22.18 11.26
CA GLU A 87 9.27 -22.89 12.41
C GLU A 87 8.29 -21.99 13.17
N ILE A 88 7.34 -22.59 13.88
CA ILE A 88 6.50 -21.89 14.84
C ILE A 88 6.97 -22.26 16.24
N ILE A 89 7.34 -21.26 17.03
CA ILE A 89 7.68 -21.41 18.43
C ILE A 89 6.53 -20.86 19.27
N SER A 90 6.06 -21.64 20.24
CA SER A 90 5.06 -21.19 21.20
C SER A 90 5.73 -20.80 22.53
N GLU A 91 5.69 -19.52 22.88
CA GLU A 91 6.25 -18.99 24.12
C GLU A 91 5.20 -18.14 24.84
N GLY A 92 4.89 -18.49 26.10
CA GLY A 92 3.95 -17.71 26.92
C GLY A 92 2.54 -17.60 26.34
N GLY A 93 2.08 -18.63 25.63
CA GLY A 93 0.77 -18.66 24.98
C GLY A 93 0.68 -17.85 23.69
N ARG A 94 1.81 -17.38 23.14
CA ARG A 94 1.88 -16.71 21.84
C ARG A 94 2.73 -17.51 20.88
N GLU A 95 2.24 -17.65 19.65
CA GLU A 95 2.99 -18.24 18.56
C GLU A 95 3.90 -17.18 17.93
N LYS A 96 5.13 -17.57 17.58
CA LYS A 96 6.06 -16.76 16.80
C LYS A 96 6.52 -17.55 15.60
N VAL A 97 6.53 -16.91 14.44
CA VAL A 97 7.09 -17.51 13.22
C VAL A 97 8.56 -17.09 13.10
N ILE A 98 9.46 -18.07 13.16
CA ILE A 98 10.89 -17.86 12.95
C ILE A 98 11.26 -18.36 11.56
N GLN A 99 11.93 -17.52 10.79
CA GLN A 99 12.48 -17.87 9.48
C GLN A 99 13.99 -18.12 9.60
N HIS A 100 14.44 -19.28 9.14
CA HIS A 100 15.85 -19.61 8.93
C HIS A 100 16.19 -19.34 7.46
N ARG A 101 16.96 -18.28 7.22
CA ARG A 101 17.33 -17.87 5.86
C ARG A 101 18.48 -18.74 5.35
N ARG A 102 18.56 -18.86 4.02
CA ARG A 102 19.67 -19.56 3.35
C ARG A 102 21.05 -18.94 3.62
N SER A 103 21.10 -17.67 4.04
CA SER A 103 22.33 -17.01 4.49
C SER A 103 22.86 -17.51 5.84
N GLY A 104 22.06 -18.26 6.60
CA GLY A 104 22.34 -18.63 8.00
C GLY A 104 21.70 -17.69 9.02
N ASP A 105 21.16 -16.55 8.60
CA ASP A 105 20.48 -15.61 9.49
C ASP A 105 19.10 -16.11 9.93
N LYS A 106 18.72 -15.79 11.17
CA LYS A 106 17.35 -15.99 11.68
C LYS A 106 16.59 -14.68 11.70
N MET A 107 15.32 -14.72 11.33
CA MET A 107 14.40 -13.58 11.42
C MET A 107 13.15 -13.98 12.20
N ASP A 108 12.85 -13.22 13.26
CA ASP A 108 11.61 -13.34 14.01
C ASP A 108 10.54 -12.44 13.35
N HIS A 109 9.46 -13.07 12.87
CA HIS A 109 8.31 -12.38 12.27
C HIS A 109 7.15 -12.17 13.25
N GLY A 110 7.31 -12.62 14.51
CA GLY A 110 6.29 -12.53 15.53
C GLY A 110 5.07 -13.40 15.24
N ASP A 111 3.95 -13.02 15.83
CA ASP A 111 2.68 -13.75 15.73
C ASP A 111 1.93 -13.39 14.43
N VAL A 112 2.28 -14.07 13.34
CA VAL A 112 1.72 -13.80 12.01
C VAL A 112 0.22 -14.11 11.96
N PHE A 113 -0.20 -15.26 12.47
CA PHE A 113 -1.58 -15.73 12.45
C PHE A 113 -2.46 -14.90 13.40
N GLY A 114 -1.99 -14.60 14.61
CA GLY A 114 -2.68 -13.70 15.53
C GLY A 114 -2.76 -12.27 15.00
N THR A 115 -1.78 -11.83 14.22
CA THR A 115 -1.79 -10.50 13.59
C THR A 115 -2.92 -10.36 12.57
N ILE A 116 -3.12 -11.32 11.66
CA ILE A 116 -4.24 -11.25 10.70
C ILE A 116 -5.61 -11.36 11.40
N LYS A 117 -5.73 -12.17 12.46
CA LYS A 117 -6.93 -12.21 13.32
C LYS A 117 -7.19 -10.89 14.05
N LEU A 118 -6.14 -10.19 14.47
CA LEU A 118 -6.30 -8.85 15.06
C LEU A 118 -6.79 -7.84 14.01
N LYS A 119 -6.29 -7.92 12.76
CA LYS A 119 -6.74 -7.04 11.66
C LYS A 119 -8.23 -7.22 11.36
N THR A 120 -8.77 -8.44 11.43
CA THR A 120 -10.23 -8.66 11.25
C THR A 120 -11.03 -8.01 12.37
N THR A 121 -10.59 -8.13 13.62
CA THR A 121 -11.24 -7.47 14.77
C THR A 121 -11.26 -5.96 14.59
N ILE A 122 -10.14 -5.38 14.14
CA ILE A 122 -10.04 -3.94 13.86
C ILE A 122 -10.97 -3.54 12.72
N LEU A 123 -11.05 -4.32 11.64
CA LEU A 123 -11.98 -4.05 10.54
C LEU A 123 -13.43 -4.12 10.99
N GLN A 124 -13.80 -5.14 11.76
CA GLN A 124 -15.15 -5.29 12.31
C GLN A 124 -15.53 -4.07 13.15
N TYR A 125 -14.60 -3.62 14.01
CA TYR A 125 -14.77 -2.43 14.82
C TYR A 125 -14.91 -1.17 13.95
N HIS A 126 -14.02 -0.99 12.97
CA HIS A 126 -14.02 0.18 12.08
C HIS A 126 -15.28 0.24 11.20
N HIS A 127 -15.78 -0.90 10.75
CA HIS A 127 -17.03 -0.98 10.01
C HIS A 127 -18.23 -0.50 10.85
N GLY A 128 -18.16 -0.63 12.18
CA GLY A 128 -19.17 -0.08 13.09
C GLY A 128 -20.56 -0.69 12.91
N ALA A 129 -20.63 -1.88 12.31
CA ALA A 129 -21.88 -2.58 12.04
C ALA A 129 -22.59 -2.98 13.34
N SER A 130 -23.88 -2.66 13.43
CA SER A 130 -24.79 -3.39 14.32
C SER A 130 -24.77 -4.89 13.97
N GLU A 131 -25.22 -5.77 14.86
CA GLU A 131 -25.29 -7.22 14.58
C GLU A 131 -25.95 -7.56 13.23
N PHE A 132 -26.89 -6.74 12.76
CA PHE A 132 -27.55 -6.89 11.45
C PHE A 132 -26.60 -6.77 10.23
N PHE A 133 -25.52 -6.01 10.33
CA PHE A 133 -24.52 -5.84 9.28
C PHE A 133 -23.23 -6.61 9.58
N ALA A 134 -23.23 -7.46 10.61
CA ALA A 134 -22.08 -8.30 10.90
C ALA A 134 -21.88 -9.30 9.76
N VAL A 135 -20.64 -9.37 9.28
CA VAL A 135 -20.19 -10.37 8.32
C VAL A 135 -19.18 -11.29 9.01
N GLU A 136 -19.22 -12.58 8.66
CA GLU A 136 -18.20 -13.51 9.09
C GLU A 136 -16.92 -13.27 8.26
N MET A 137 -15.81 -13.03 8.95
CA MET A 137 -14.50 -12.84 8.33
C MET A 137 -13.64 -14.07 8.55
N LEU A 138 -12.99 -14.54 7.49
CA LEU A 138 -12.08 -15.68 7.50
C LEU A 138 -10.63 -15.21 7.32
N PRO A 139 -9.87 -15.01 8.41
CA PRO A 139 -8.46 -14.66 8.34
C PRO A 139 -7.58 -15.88 8.06
N PHE A 140 -6.69 -15.78 7.08
CA PHE A 140 -5.68 -16.80 6.84
C PHE A 140 -4.39 -16.22 6.24
N VAL A 141 -3.33 -17.02 6.33
CA VAL A 141 -1.99 -16.71 5.82
C VAL A 141 -1.67 -17.60 4.63
N ILE A 142 -1.03 -17.04 3.61
CA ILE A 142 -0.50 -17.77 2.45
C ILE A 142 1.01 -17.66 2.42
N PHE A 143 1.69 -18.81 2.38
CA PHE A 143 3.12 -18.87 2.09
C PHE A 143 3.34 -19.16 0.60
N SER A 144 3.57 -18.11 -0.18
CA SER A 144 3.52 -18.17 -1.65
C SER A 144 4.81 -18.64 -2.32
N ASN A 145 5.94 -18.64 -1.61
CA ASN A 145 7.22 -18.99 -2.21
C ASN A 145 7.50 -20.49 -2.10
N ARG A 146 7.61 -21.17 -3.25
CA ARG A 146 7.97 -22.60 -3.33
C ARG A 146 9.31 -22.97 -2.69
N ASN A 147 10.18 -21.98 -2.46
CA ASN A 147 11.49 -22.16 -1.82
C ASN A 147 11.46 -22.03 -0.30
N LEU A 148 10.28 -21.85 0.30
CA LEU A 148 10.08 -21.91 1.73
C LEU A 148 9.66 -23.33 2.13
N VAL A 149 10.40 -23.94 3.05
CA VAL A 149 9.99 -25.17 3.71
C VAL A 149 9.02 -24.78 4.84
N VAL A 150 7.74 -25.03 4.60
CA VAL A 150 6.67 -24.86 5.58
C VAL A 150 6.42 -26.21 6.27
N PRO A 151 6.46 -26.30 7.61
CA PRO A 151 6.18 -27.54 8.33
C PRO A 151 4.77 -28.06 8.06
N ASP A 152 4.58 -29.37 8.03
CA ASP A 152 3.26 -29.97 7.75
C ASP A 152 2.23 -29.65 8.83
N SER A 153 2.66 -29.47 10.08
CA SER A 153 1.81 -28.98 11.16
C SER A 153 1.26 -27.58 10.89
N VAL A 154 1.99 -26.74 10.16
CA VAL A 154 1.54 -25.39 9.76
C VAL A 154 0.61 -25.47 8.56
N LYS A 155 0.94 -26.30 7.56
CA LYS A 155 0.07 -26.51 6.39
C LYS A 155 -1.29 -27.10 6.77
N ALA A 156 -1.35 -27.88 7.84
CA ALA A 156 -2.59 -28.50 8.33
C ALA A 156 -3.48 -27.54 9.14
N ARG A 157 -3.05 -26.30 9.38
CA ARG A 157 -3.85 -25.31 10.11
C ARG A 157 -5.00 -24.79 9.24
N GLU A 158 -6.15 -24.57 9.86
CA GLU A 158 -7.32 -23.96 9.20
C GLU A 158 -7.06 -22.52 8.70
N ASP A 159 -6.15 -21.80 9.37
CA ASP A 159 -5.77 -20.42 9.08
C ASP A 159 -4.50 -20.31 8.22
N CYS A 160 -4.07 -21.41 7.59
CA CYS A 160 -2.98 -21.45 6.61
C CYS A 160 -3.47 -22.03 5.30
N TRP A 161 -3.64 -21.20 4.27
CA TRP A 161 -4.15 -21.64 2.96
C TRP A 161 -3.04 -21.67 1.92
N SER A 162 -3.15 -22.62 1.00
CA SER A 162 -2.42 -22.62 -0.26
C SER A 162 -3.16 -21.82 -1.33
N LEU A 163 -2.48 -21.57 -2.45
CA LEU A 163 -3.12 -20.96 -3.61
C LEU A 163 -4.22 -21.86 -4.19
N ALA A 164 -4.09 -23.19 -4.07
CA ALA A 164 -5.10 -24.13 -4.53
C ALA A 164 -6.39 -24.02 -3.72
N ASP A 165 -6.27 -23.89 -2.38
CA ASP A 165 -7.42 -23.72 -1.50
C ASP A 165 -8.24 -22.47 -1.86
N ILE A 166 -7.56 -21.38 -2.21
CA ILE A 166 -8.21 -20.14 -2.68
C ILE A 166 -8.94 -20.38 -4.00
N LEU A 167 -8.27 -20.98 -4.99
CA LEU A 167 -8.89 -21.26 -6.29
C LEU A 167 -10.09 -22.19 -6.18
N ASP A 168 -10.09 -23.11 -5.22
CA ASP A 168 -11.21 -23.98 -4.94
C ASP A 168 -12.35 -23.27 -4.20
N TYR A 169 -12.05 -22.25 -3.39
CA TYR A 169 -13.04 -21.42 -2.71
C TYR A 169 -13.70 -20.38 -3.63
N LEU A 170 -12.93 -19.80 -4.56
CA LEU A 170 -13.41 -18.75 -5.45
C LEU A 170 -14.51 -19.28 -6.39
N PRO A 171 -15.45 -18.40 -6.80
CA PRO A 171 -16.49 -18.78 -7.74
C PRO A 171 -15.85 -19.16 -9.09
N LYS A 172 -15.84 -20.45 -9.43
CA LYS A 172 -15.24 -20.96 -10.68
C LYS A 172 -15.89 -20.40 -11.96
N SER A 173 -17.08 -19.81 -11.82
CA SER A 173 -17.81 -19.00 -12.82
C SER A 173 -19.05 -18.39 -12.19
N GLY A 174 -19.42 -17.16 -12.55
CA GLY A 174 -20.67 -16.50 -12.15
C GLY A 174 -20.78 -15.18 -12.91
N GLY A 175 -21.99 -14.70 -13.19
CA GLY A 175 -22.13 -13.43 -13.91
C GLY A 175 -23.44 -13.15 -14.59
N VAL A 176 -24.52 -13.81 -14.16
CA VAL A 176 -25.86 -13.38 -14.57
C VAL A 176 -26.93 -13.61 -13.51
N ASP A 177 -26.63 -14.27 -12.40
CA ASP A 177 -27.62 -14.60 -11.37
C ASP A 177 -27.21 -14.01 -10.02
N PRO A 178 -27.64 -12.76 -9.73
CA PRO A 178 -27.40 -12.10 -8.45
C PRO A 178 -27.90 -12.90 -7.23
N SER A 179 -28.80 -13.88 -7.42
CA SER A 179 -29.23 -14.75 -6.32
C SER A 179 -28.16 -15.77 -5.88
N LYS A 180 -27.13 -16.00 -6.72
CA LYS A 180 -26.05 -16.95 -6.47
C LYS A 180 -24.71 -16.31 -6.14
N ASP A 181 -24.43 -15.14 -6.70
CA ASP A 181 -23.14 -14.47 -6.54
C ASP A 181 -23.24 -13.01 -6.08
N GLY A 182 -24.46 -12.48 -5.90
CA GLY A 182 -24.71 -11.14 -5.39
C GLY A 182 -24.27 -10.98 -3.94
N LEU A 183 -23.85 -9.76 -3.58
CA LEU A 183 -23.53 -9.42 -2.20
C LEU A 183 -24.82 -9.32 -1.38
N SER A 184 -24.86 -10.01 -0.24
CA SER A 184 -25.91 -9.75 0.74
C SER A 184 -25.82 -8.32 1.29
N VAL A 185 -26.90 -7.82 1.90
CA VAL A 185 -26.94 -6.46 2.46
C VAL A 185 -25.76 -6.17 3.42
N PRO A 186 -25.38 -7.08 4.35
CA PRO A 186 -24.16 -6.93 5.16
C PRO A 186 -22.87 -6.83 4.35
N HIS A 187 -22.69 -7.68 3.33
CA HIS A 187 -21.50 -7.67 2.49
C HIS A 187 -21.41 -6.39 1.65
N ALA A 188 -22.54 -5.89 1.11
CA ALA A 188 -22.59 -4.63 0.39
C ALA A 188 -22.26 -3.43 1.30
N ALA A 189 -22.72 -3.44 2.55
CA ALA A 189 -22.38 -2.43 3.54
C ALA A 189 -20.88 -2.43 3.87
N LEU A 190 -20.28 -3.62 4.07
CA LEU A 190 -18.84 -3.72 4.26
C LEU A 190 -18.07 -3.21 3.04
N ALA A 191 -18.48 -3.60 1.83
CA ALA A 191 -17.85 -3.13 0.60
C ALA A 191 -17.83 -1.60 0.50
N ALA A 192 -18.92 -0.93 0.90
CA ALA A 192 -18.98 0.53 0.95
C ALA A 192 -18.08 1.16 2.04
N THR A 193 -17.79 0.43 3.13
CA THR A 193 -16.75 0.83 4.09
C THR A 193 -15.35 0.68 3.47
N LEU A 194 -15.07 -0.44 2.82
CA LEU A 194 -13.76 -0.71 2.19
C LEU A 194 -13.44 0.28 1.06
N ASP A 195 -14.43 0.69 0.28
CA ASP A 195 -14.28 1.70 -0.78
C ASP A 195 -13.83 3.08 -0.26
N ARG A 196 -14.03 3.35 1.04
CA ARG A 196 -13.60 4.58 1.71
C ARG A 196 -12.23 4.45 2.36
N LEU A 197 -11.62 3.27 2.35
CA LEU A 197 -10.26 3.07 2.85
C LEU A 197 -9.22 3.46 1.78
N GLY A 198 -8.04 3.81 2.25
CA GLY A 198 -6.87 4.08 1.41
C GLY A 198 -5.76 3.05 1.63
N SER A 199 -4.78 3.04 0.75
CA SER A 199 -3.55 2.24 0.88
C SER A 199 -2.34 3.15 1.17
N TRP A 200 -1.12 2.71 0.84
CA TRP A 200 0.08 3.53 0.93
C TRP A 200 0.22 4.47 -0.28
N ASP A 201 0.67 5.70 -0.04
CA ASP A 201 1.12 6.53 -1.15
C ASP A 201 2.36 5.92 -1.79
N THR A 202 2.48 6.06 -3.10
CA THR A 202 3.60 5.56 -3.88
C THR A 202 4.41 6.71 -4.45
N LEU A 203 5.70 6.75 -4.15
CA LEU A 203 6.67 7.64 -4.77
C LEU A 203 7.40 6.88 -5.88
N HIS A 204 7.34 7.42 -7.10
CA HIS A 204 8.09 6.90 -8.24
C HIS A 204 9.40 7.66 -8.38
N HIS A 205 10.50 6.93 -8.35
CA HIS A 205 11.83 7.49 -8.58
C HIS A 205 12.25 7.30 -10.04
N TYR A 206 13.18 8.13 -10.48
CA TYR A 206 13.83 7.92 -11.75
C TYR A 206 14.65 6.62 -11.75
N GLY A 207 14.50 5.81 -12.80
CA GLY A 207 15.13 4.50 -12.87
C GLY A 207 14.22 3.34 -12.45
N GLY A 208 12.96 3.61 -12.07
CA GLY A 208 11.94 2.57 -11.86
C GLY A 208 11.80 2.08 -10.42
N GLN A 209 12.67 2.52 -9.49
CA GLN A 209 12.42 2.27 -8.06
C GLN A 209 11.13 2.97 -7.62
N GLN A 210 10.39 2.29 -6.74
CA GLN A 210 9.26 2.84 -6.03
C GLN A 210 9.54 2.82 -4.52
N THR A 211 9.05 3.84 -3.82
CA THR A 211 9.03 3.90 -2.36
C THR A 211 7.59 4.08 -1.91
N ILE A 212 7.10 3.21 -1.04
CA ILE A 212 5.77 3.33 -0.45
C ILE A 212 5.83 3.95 0.95
N GLY A 213 4.83 4.75 1.29
CA GLY A 213 4.77 5.38 2.61
C GLY A 213 3.66 6.40 2.74
N ASP A 214 3.63 7.07 3.88
CA ASP A 214 2.71 8.17 4.13
C ASP A 214 3.37 9.49 3.74
N ILE A 215 2.78 10.23 2.79
CA ILE A 215 3.22 11.58 2.42
C ILE A 215 2.41 12.59 3.23
N TYR A 216 3.10 13.36 4.08
CA TYR A 216 2.43 14.26 5.02
C TYR A 216 2.72 15.74 4.79
N SER A 217 3.83 16.10 4.12
CA SER A 217 4.04 17.50 3.75
C SER A 217 5.03 17.69 2.61
N ILE A 218 4.94 18.87 2.00
CA ILE A 218 5.88 19.39 1.03
C ILE A 218 6.44 20.69 1.62
N SER A 219 7.74 20.93 1.48
CA SER A 219 8.40 22.11 2.02
C SER A 219 8.04 23.38 1.23
N GLU A 220 8.00 24.52 1.91
CA GLU A 220 7.65 25.82 1.32
C GLU A 220 8.57 26.22 0.16
N ASN A 221 9.84 25.82 0.20
CA ASN A 221 10.79 26.04 -0.90
C ASN A 221 10.52 25.17 -2.14
N SER A 222 9.42 24.41 -2.19
CA SER A 222 8.95 23.71 -3.40
C SER A 222 8.20 24.61 -4.39
N GLY A 223 8.04 25.90 -4.06
CA GLY A 223 7.36 26.88 -4.92
C GLY A 223 5.85 26.75 -4.86
N HIS A 224 5.17 27.05 -5.98
CA HIS A 224 3.70 27.06 -6.05
C HIS A 224 3.08 25.68 -5.74
N LEU A 225 3.83 24.60 -5.96
CA LEU A 225 3.41 23.25 -5.59
C LEU A 225 3.10 23.13 -4.08
N ALA A 226 3.83 23.81 -3.21
CA ALA A 226 3.59 23.74 -1.77
C ALA A 226 2.21 24.32 -1.40
N SER A 227 1.83 25.46 -1.99
CA SER A 227 0.51 26.05 -1.79
C SER A 227 -0.62 25.18 -2.35
N LEU A 228 -0.44 24.67 -3.58
CA LEU A 228 -1.44 23.82 -4.22
C LEU A 228 -1.66 22.52 -3.45
N PHE A 229 -0.58 21.87 -3.02
CA PHE A 229 -0.69 20.65 -2.23
C PHE A 229 -1.39 20.89 -0.90
N LYS A 230 -1.09 22.00 -0.21
CA LYS A 230 -1.76 22.33 1.05
C LYS A 230 -3.24 22.62 0.86
N GLN A 231 -3.61 23.33 -0.22
CA GLN A 231 -5.00 23.74 -0.49
C GLN A 231 -5.86 22.60 -1.05
N HIS A 232 -5.25 21.67 -1.78
CA HIS A 232 -5.96 20.67 -2.59
C HIS A 232 -5.57 19.23 -2.26
N ARG A 233 -4.93 18.95 -1.12
CA ARG A 233 -4.43 17.60 -0.77
C ARG A 233 -5.48 16.50 -0.91
N GLU A 234 -6.74 16.79 -0.59
CA GLU A 234 -7.84 15.82 -0.59
C GLU A 234 -8.26 15.39 -1.99
N ARG A 235 -8.13 16.27 -3.00
CA ARG A 235 -8.48 15.95 -4.39
C ARG A 235 -7.30 15.47 -5.21
N ILE A 236 -6.06 15.75 -4.80
CA ILE A 236 -4.89 15.32 -5.56
C ILE A 236 -4.76 13.79 -5.42
N THR A 237 -4.95 13.09 -6.53
CA THR A 237 -4.76 11.63 -6.63
C THR A 237 -3.37 11.29 -7.18
N LYS A 238 -2.78 12.19 -7.98
CA LYS A 238 -1.48 11.96 -8.62
C LYS A 238 -0.74 13.26 -8.92
N ILE A 239 0.59 13.20 -8.83
CA ILE A 239 1.49 14.27 -9.25
C ILE A 239 2.55 13.66 -10.16
N LYS A 240 2.72 14.20 -11.36
CA LYS A 240 3.76 13.78 -12.30
C LYS A 240 4.81 14.87 -12.43
N ILE A 241 6.09 14.49 -12.31
CA ILE A 241 7.20 15.43 -12.38
C ILE A 241 7.92 15.29 -13.73
N LEU A 242 7.93 16.38 -14.48
CA LEU A 242 8.66 16.51 -15.72
C LEU A 242 9.96 17.27 -15.47
N ALA A 243 11.09 16.58 -15.68
CA ALA A 243 12.42 17.18 -15.60
C ALA A 243 13.02 17.41 -16.99
N ASP A 244 13.47 18.63 -17.29
CA ASP A 244 14.30 18.87 -18.48
C ASP A 244 15.75 18.47 -18.19
N ARG A 245 16.15 17.34 -18.79
CA ARG A 245 17.46 16.69 -18.56
C ARG A 245 18.50 16.99 -19.64
N SER A 246 18.21 17.95 -20.52
CA SER A 246 19.11 18.30 -21.62
C SER A 246 20.32 19.10 -21.12
N LEU A 247 21.53 18.54 -21.34
CA LEU A 247 22.78 19.23 -21.04
C LEU A 247 22.94 20.52 -21.86
N TRP A 248 22.54 20.50 -23.13
CA TRP A 248 22.56 21.66 -24.02
C TRP A 248 21.67 22.78 -23.50
N LYS A 249 20.44 22.45 -23.08
CA LYS A 249 19.54 23.46 -22.52
C LYS A 249 20.03 23.98 -21.18
N ALA A 250 20.68 23.16 -20.37
CA ALA A 250 21.24 23.59 -19.09
C ALA A 250 22.35 24.64 -19.22
N ILE A 251 23.05 24.67 -20.36
CA ILE A 251 24.01 25.75 -20.67
C ILE A 251 23.29 27.09 -20.80
N ILE A 252 22.09 27.09 -21.40
CA ILE A 252 21.30 28.28 -21.75
C ILE A 252 20.38 28.71 -20.60
N LYS A 253 19.62 27.77 -20.01
CA LYS A 253 18.63 28.00 -18.95
C LYS A 253 18.88 27.08 -17.75
N ARG A 254 18.48 27.52 -16.55
CA ARG A 254 18.53 26.66 -15.35
C ARG A 254 17.57 25.48 -15.55
N PRO A 255 17.95 24.24 -15.20
CA PRO A 255 17.03 23.11 -15.19
C PRO A 255 15.83 23.40 -14.29
N THR A 256 14.63 23.21 -14.81
CA THR A 256 13.37 23.40 -14.09
C THR A 256 12.62 22.08 -14.02
N LEU A 257 11.87 21.89 -12.93
CA LEU A 257 10.88 20.83 -12.84
C LEU A 257 9.50 21.42 -13.07
N THR A 258 8.63 20.66 -13.72
CA THR A 258 7.21 20.96 -13.84
C THR A 258 6.42 19.84 -13.18
N ALA A 259 5.43 20.19 -12.36
CA ALA A 259 4.47 19.25 -11.83
C ALA A 259 3.15 19.35 -12.59
N GLU A 260 2.63 18.21 -13.03
CA GLU A 260 1.25 18.04 -13.50
C GLU A 260 0.47 17.39 -12.34
N LEU A 261 -0.59 18.05 -11.87
CA LEU A 261 -1.44 17.58 -10.77
C LEU A 261 -2.75 17.04 -11.33
N PHE A 262 -3.17 15.89 -10.79
CA PHE A 262 -4.35 15.16 -11.22
C PHE A 262 -5.30 14.90 -10.05
N ASP A 263 -6.59 14.88 -10.35
CA ASP A 263 -7.67 14.36 -9.50
C ASP A 263 -8.38 13.18 -10.20
N GLU A 264 -9.59 12.83 -9.77
CA GLU A 264 -10.38 11.75 -10.37
C GLU A 264 -10.88 12.07 -11.79
N GLU A 265 -11.02 13.36 -12.14
CA GLU A 265 -11.51 13.81 -13.45
C GLU A 265 -10.37 13.98 -14.47
N GLY A 266 -9.14 14.16 -13.99
CA GLY A 266 -7.94 14.21 -14.81
C GLY A 266 -6.95 15.27 -14.34
N MET A 267 -6.15 15.81 -15.27
CA MET A 267 -5.19 16.86 -14.96
C MET A 267 -5.93 18.18 -14.73
N PHE A 268 -5.72 18.82 -13.59
CA PHE A 268 -6.39 20.08 -13.27
C PHE A 268 -5.44 21.27 -13.09
N GLU A 269 -4.13 21.04 -12.90
CA GLU A 269 -3.17 22.11 -12.65
C GLU A 269 -1.76 21.74 -13.13
N VAL A 270 -0.99 22.76 -13.54
CA VAL A 270 0.42 22.60 -13.95
C VAL A 270 1.25 23.73 -13.35
N CYS A 271 2.26 23.39 -12.55
CA CYS A 271 3.09 24.40 -11.89
C CYS A 271 4.59 24.11 -11.96
N GLY A 272 5.40 25.17 -11.88
CA GLY A 272 6.84 25.04 -11.69
C GLY A 272 7.19 24.52 -10.30
N VAL A 273 8.21 23.67 -10.22
CA VAL A 273 8.72 23.09 -8.97
C VAL A 273 10.20 23.38 -8.84
N GLU A 274 10.60 23.83 -7.67
CA GLU A 274 12.02 24.03 -7.35
C GLU A 274 12.71 22.67 -7.14
N PRO A 275 13.78 22.34 -7.90
CA PRO A 275 14.42 21.02 -7.80
C PRO A 275 14.96 20.66 -6.42
N GLY A 276 15.33 21.66 -5.62
CA GLY A 276 15.78 21.50 -4.22
C GLY A 276 14.66 21.63 -3.18
N GLY A 277 13.41 21.81 -3.62
CA GLY A 277 12.26 21.62 -2.74
C GLY A 277 12.15 20.15 -2.32
N CYS A 278 11.47 19.91 -1.21
CA CYS A 278 11.48 18.64 -0.52
C CYS A 278 10.06 18.14 -0.26
N LEU A 279 9.90 16.84 -0.40
CA LEU A 279 8.76 16.07 0.07
C LEU A 279 9.15 15.33 1.34
N ASN A 280 8.27 15.37 2.34
CA ASN A 280 8.44 14.68 3.61
C ASN A 280 7.48 13.49 3.68
N TYR A 281 8.04 12.33 3.96
CA TYR A 281 7.28 11.09 4.02
C TYR A 281 7.77 10.17 5.13
N ARG A 282 6.92 9.23 5.52
CA ARG A 282 7.26 8.12 6.41
C ARG A 282 7.12 6.82 5.64
N GLY A 283 8.24 6.16 5.35
CA GLY A 283 8.22 4.91 4.59
C GLY A 283 7.46 3.80 5.32
N ALA A 284 6.83 2.90 4.56
CA ALA A 284 6.17 1.72 5.10
C ALA A 284 7.11 0.92 6.02
N GLY A 285 6.58 0.46 7.17
CA GLY A 285 7.36 -0.25 8.19
C GLY A 285 8.40 0.59 8.93
N SER A 286 8.54 1.89 8.65
CA SER A 286 9.51 2.77 9.32
C SER A 286 8.85 3.73 10.30
N ARG A 287 9.51 3.94 11.44
CA ARG A 287 9.17 5.02 12.39
C ARG A 287 9.87 6.34 12.04
N GLN A 288 10.87 6.30 11.17
CA GLN A 288 11.67 7.47 10.82
C GLN A 288 11.01 8.25 9.69
N ARG A 289 10.88 9.56 9.94
CA ARG A 289 10.54 10.53 8.91
C ARG A 289 11.74 10.72 7.98
N LYS A 290 11.47 10.83 6.69
CA LYS A 290 12.47 11.00 5.63
C LYS A 290 12.08 12.18 4.77
N THR A 291 13.10 12.79 4.18
CA THR A 291 12.97 13.92 3.27
C THR A 291 13.57 13.53 1.93
N LEU A 292 12.89 13.87 0.84
CA LEU A 292 13.29 13.59 -0.52
C LEU A 292 13.14 14.82 -1.39
N GLU A 293 14.20 15.19 -2.11
CA GLU A 293 14.16 16.33 -3.03
C GLU A 293 13.39 15.99 -4.32
N TRP A 294 12.64 16.96 -4.86
CA TRP A 294 11.84 16.80 -6.08
C TRP A 294 12.63 16.33 -7.29
N ARG A 295 13.90 16.72 -7.38
CA ARG A 295 14.80 16.28 -8.46
C ARG A 295 14.95 14.76 -8.58
N HIS A 296 14.63 14.02 -7.52
CA HIS A 296 14.73 12.56 -7.46
C HIS A 296 13.38 11.85 -7.62
N ILE A 297 12.30 12.61 -7.78
CA ILE A 297 10.92 12.12 -7.90
C ILE A 297 10.48 12.28 -9.36
N ALA A 298 10.01 11.18 -9.95
CA ALA A 298 9.38 11.15 -11.27
C ALA A 298 7.86 11.36 -11.20
N GLY A 299 7.27 10.99 -10.07
CA GLY A 299 5.86 11.23 -9.77
C GLY A 299 5.45 10.56 -8.47
N MET A 300 4.18 10.69 -8.12
CA MET A 300 3.57 9.99 -7.01
C MET A 300 2.09 9.73 -7.25
N GLU A 301 1.59 8.71 -6.57
CA GLU A 301 0.18 8.36 -6.48
C GLU A 301 -0.23 8.42 -5.01
N LEU A 302 -1.28 9.18 -4.74
CA LEU A 302 -1.79 9.46 -3.40
C LEU A 302 -3.06 8.64 -3.19
N THR A 303 -2.90 7.48 -2.58
CA THR A 303 -4.01 6.58 -2.25
C THR A 303 -4.36 6.63 -0.79
N SER A 304 -3.49 7.20 0.05
CA SER A 304 -3.78 7.40 1.45
C SER A 304 -4.91 8.45 1.55
N ARG A 305 -6.11 7.95 1.79
CA ARG A 305 -7.24 8.82 2.08
C ARG A 305 -6.98 9.54 3.40
N ILE A 306 -7.19 10.85 3.36
CA ILE A 306 -7.32 11.69 4.55
C ILE A 306 -8.53 11.13 5.31
N VAL A 307 -8.34 10.83 6.59
CA VAL A 307 -9.43 10.35 7.42
C VAL A 307 -10.01 11.58 8.11
N ASP A 308 -11.32 11.72 7.99
CA ASP A 308 -12.11 12.48 8.95
C ASP A 308 -12.07 11.65 10.23
N ASP A 309 -11.18 12.01 11.14
CA ASP A 309 -11.31 11.51 12.51
C ASP A 309 -12.67 12.03 13.01
N GLU A 310 -13.44 11.22 13.75
CA GLU A 310 -14.87 11.45 14.08
C GLU A 310 -15.26 12.84 14.65
N ASP A 311 -14.29 13.72 14.86
CA ASP A 311 -14.43 15.16 15.13
C ASP A 311 -14.59 16.05 13.87
N GLY A 312 -14.62 15.48 12.66
CA GLY A 312 -14.82 16.21 11.41
C GLY A 312 -13.63 17.07 10.98
N VAL A 313 -12.42 16.75 11.47
CA VAL A 313 -11.18 17.41 11.06
C VAL A 313 -10.40 16.50 10.11
N PRO A 314 -10.27 16.89 8.82
CA PRO A 314 -9.45 16.14 7.88
C PRO A 314 -7.98 16.18 8.30
N ARG A 315 -7.40 15.02 8.64
CA ARG A 315 -5.97 14.91 8.98
C ARG A 315 -5.20 14.16 7.90
N ALA A 316 -4.01 14.67 7.60
CA ALA A 316 -3.05 13.89 6.81
C ALA A 316 -2.88 12.52 7.50
N PRO A 317 -2.65 11.42 6.74
CA PRO A 317 -2.70 10.03 7.23
C PRO A 317 -1.88 9.69 8.48
N THR A 318 -1.03 10.62 8.94
CA THR A 318 -0.09 10.45 10.06
C THR A 318 0.07 11.68 10.95
N ASP A 319 -0.74 12.73 10.76
CA ASP A 319 -0.63 13.93 11.57
C ASP A 319 -1.26 13.73 12.96
N TYR A 320 -0.62 12.89 13.75
CA TYR A 320 -0.89 12.69 15.17
C TYR A 320 0.01 13.58 16.03
N SER A 321 0.41 14.76 15.52
CA SER A 321 1.25 15.69 16.26
C SER A 321 0.55 16.34 17.49
N LYS A 322 -0.67 15.89 17.82
CA LYS A 322 -1.46 16.35 18.96
C LYS A 322 -2.12 15.21 19.75
N GLN A 323 -1.38 14.17 20.12
CA GLN A 323 -1.72 13.30 21.26
C GLN A 323 -0.47 12.96 22.08
#